data_AF-A0A7U3UZG4-F1
#
_entry.id   AF-A0A7U3UZG4-F1
#
_cell.length_a   1.000
_cell.length_b   1.000
_cell.length_c   1.000
_cell.angle_alpha   90.00
_cell.angle_beta   90.00
_cell.angle_gamma   90.00
#
_symmetry.space_group_name_H-M   'P 1'
#
loop_
_entity.id
_entity.type
_entity.pdbx_description
1 polymer ?
#
loop_
_entity_poly.entity_id
_entity_poly.type
_entity_poly.pdbx_seq_one_letter_code
_entity_poly.pdbx_strand_id
1 'polypeptide(L)'
;MGPRTPADLAARAMDVAEAAAAHRPDALVVACNTATVHALPALRARFEPELPVIGTVPAVRPAAAGGGPVAVWATPATTGSRYQRALIDTFAADVAVTEVSCPGLSEAVERADEEAVGRAVAAAVGRTPAEVRAVVLGCTHYELVADRVCAAFRRSGRPPVVPYGTAAAVAAQALRRIGARPVPDSPAVGGLRVVHSGRPAALPAAALAYAEGRAVHAGAAVTAARATGEGAGRAR
;
A
#
# COMPACT_ATOMS: atom_id res chain seq x y z
N MET A 1 5.44 18.75 2.08
CA MET A 1 6.73 18.15 2.50
C MET A 1 7.72 18.32 1.36
N GLY A 2 8.93 18.83 1.62
CA GLY A 2 9.97 18.94 0.60
C GLY A 2 10.51 17.55 0.16
N PRO A 3 11.25 17.47 -0.96
CA PRO A 3 11.86 16.23 -1.40
C PRO A 3 12.86 15.74 -0.34
N ARG A 4 12.70 14.50 0.12
CA ARG A 4 13.64 13.85 1.05
C ARG A 4 14.71 13.10 0.26
N THR A 5 15.93 13.05 0.78
CA THR A 5 16.98 12.25 0.16
C THR A 5 16.72 10.75 0.35
N PRO A 6 17.25 9.87 -0.51
CA PRO A 6 17.19 8.42 -0.30
C PRO A 6 17.76 7.98 1.06
N ALA A 7 18.83 8.64 1.53
CA ALA A 7 19.43 8.36 2.83
C ALA A 7 18.47 8.72 3.99
N ASP A 8 17.81 9.88 3.93
CA ASP A 8 16.82 10.27 4.94
C ASP A 8 15.63 9.29 4.98
N LEU A 9 15.21 8.81 3.81
CA LEU A 9 14.12 7.83 3.71
C LEU A 9 14.52 6.48 4.32
N ALA A 10 15.74 6.02 4.04
CA ALA A 10 16.28 4.79 4.59
C ALA A 10 16.44 4.87 6.13
N ALA A 11 16.99 5.96 6.64
CA ALA A 11 17.14 6.19 8.09
C ALA A 11 15.78 6.19 8.80
N ARG A 12 14.80 6.93 8.28
CA ARG A 12 13.44 6.97 8.86
C ARG A 12 12.74 5.62 8.80
N ALA A 13 12.93 4.88 7.71
CA ALA A 13 12.38 3.53 7.59
C ALA A 13 13.01 2.58 8.62
N MET A 14 14.32 2.73 8.91
CA MET A 14 15.00 1.98 9.96
C MET A 14 14.42 2.30 11.34
N ASP A 15 14.28 3.59 11.69
CA ASP A 15 13.72 4.01 12.99
C ASP A 15 12.32 3.43 13.23
N VAL A 16 11.46 3.47 12.20
CA VAL A 16 10.10 2.91 12.27
C VAL A 16 10.14 1.38 12.38
N ALA A 17 11.03 0.72 11.65
CA ALA A 17 11.16 -0.73 11.70
C ALA A 17 11.69 -1.21 13.06
N GLU A 18 12.64 -0.51 13.68
CA GLU A 18 13.13 -0.83 15.02
C GLU A 18 12.03 -0.67 16.08
N ALA A 19 11.25 0.42 16.00
CA ALA A 19 10.09 0.61 16.87
C ALA A 19 9.03 -0.49 16.71
N ALA A 20 8.79 -0.94 15.47
CA ALA A 20 7.88 -2.05 15.20
C ALA A 20 8.44 -3.40 15.70
N ALA A 21 9.74 -3.66 15.50
CA ALA A 21 10.41 -4.88 15.92
C ALA A 21 10.42 -5.05 17.45
N ALA A 22 10.42 -3.96 18.22
CA ALA A 22 10.29 -3.99 19.68
C ALA A 22 8.99 -4.65 20.16
N HIS A 23 7.97 -4.75 19.31
CA HIS A 23 6.73 -5.47 19.60
C HIS A 23 6.79 -6.97 19.25
N ARG A 24 7.95 -7.48 18.80
CA ARG A 24 8.19 -8.89 18.44
C ARG A 24 7.14 -9.45 17.46
N PRO A 25 6.93 -8.82 16.29
CA PRO A 25 6.04 -9.37 15.27
C PRO A 25 6.66 -10.62 14.63
N ASP A 26 5.83 -11.46 13.99
CA ASP A 26 6.32 -12.60 13.21
C ASP A 26 6.92 -12.18 11.85
N ALA A 27 6.58 -10.99 11.36
CA ALA A 27 7.10 -10.42 10.13
C ALA A 27 7.03 -8.89 10.14
N LEU A 28 7.92 -8.25 9.37
CA LEU A 28 7.87 -6.82 9.06
C LEU A 28 7.45 -6.62 7.60
N VAL A 29 6.47 -5.74 7.37
CA VAL A 29 6.05 -5.33 6.03
C VAL A 29 6.36 -3.85 5.81
N VAL A 30 7.25 -3.55 4.87
CA VAL A 30 7.50 -2.19 4.39
C VAL A 30 6.44 -1.86 3.36
N ALA A 31 5.31 -1.32 3.81
CA ALA A 31 4.16 -1.07 2.94
C ALA A 31 4.37 0.11 1.97
N CYS A 32 5.32 1.01 2.21
CA CYS A 32 5.57 2.12 1.28
C CYS A 32 6.47 1.66 0.13
N ASN A 33 6.01 1.82 -1.12
CA ASN A 33 6.81 1.55 -2.32
C ASN A 33 8.14 2.31 -2.28
N THR A 34 8.11 3.63 -2.07
CA THR A 34 9.32 4.45 -2.00
C THR A 34 10.27 4.01 -0.87
N ALA A 35 9.75 3.71 0.32
CA ALA A 35 10.58 3.23 1.43
C ALA A 35 11.19 1.86 1.11
N THR A 36 10.44 0.96 0.47
CA THR A 36 10.95 -0.36 0.07
C THR A 36 12.19 -0.23 -0.81
N VAL A 37 12.14 0.66 -1.81
CA VAL A 37 13.26 0.86 -2.75
C VAL A 37 14.54 1.26 -2.04
N HIS A 38 14.44 2.15 -1.06
CA HIS A 38 15.60 2.77 -0.44
C HIS A 38 16.07 2.06 0.83
N ALA A 39 15.18 1.37 1.54
CA ALA A 39 15.46 0.83 2.87
C ALA A 39 15.51 -0.69 2.93
N LEU A 40 14.88 -1.42 2.00
CA LEU A 40 14.72 -2.87 2.14
C LEU A 40 16.04 -3.65 2.28
N PRO A 41 17.12 -3.34 1.53
CA PRO A 41 18.40 -4.03 1.73
C PRO A 41 18.97 -3.87 3.14
N ALA A 42 18.97 -2.64 3.67
CA ALA A 42 19.44 -2.35 5.01
C ALA A 42 18.57 -2.99 6.10
N LEU A 43 17.23 -2.96 5.93
CA LEU A 43 16.30 -3.61 6.85
C LEU A 43 16.53 -5.13 6.89
N ARG A 44 16.71 -5.78 5.74
CA ARG A 44 17.00 -7.23 5.70
C ARG A 44 18.31 -7.57 6.39
N ALA A 45 19.37 -6.79 6.13
CA ALA A 45 20.66 -7.00 6.80
C ALA A 45 20.58 -6.83 8.32
N ARG A 46 19.62 -6.02 8.82
CA ARG A 46 19.44 -5.74 10.25
C ARG A 46 18.60 -6.78 11.00
N PHE A 47 17.60 -7.36 10.34
CA PHE A 47 16.55 -8.15 10.99
C PHE A 47 16.49 -9.62 10.55
N GLU A 48 17.06 -9.99 9.41
CA GLU A 48 17.08 -11.39 8.96
C GLU A 48 18.36 -12.11 9.43
N PRO A 49 18.27 -13.42 9.73
CA PRO A 49 17.15 -14.34 9.47
C PRO A 49 16.02 -14.36 10.53
N GLU A 50 16.20 -13.71 11.68
CA GLU A 50 15.31 -13.86 12.84
C GLU A 50 13.90 -13.30 12.60
N LEU A 51 13.79 -12.22 11.84
CA LEU A 51 12.53 -11.52 11.56
C LEU A 51 12.39 -11.25 10.06
N PRO A 52 11.53 -12.00 9.34
CA PRO A 52 11.32 -11.82 7.91
C PRO A 52 10.89 -10.40 7.53
N VAL A 53 11.58 -9.79 6.57
CA VAL A 53 11.23 -8.44 6.06
C VAL A 53 10.69 -8.51 4.62
N ILE A 54 9.44 -8.10 4.46
CA ILE A 54 8.72 -8.07 3.19
C ILE A 54 8.65 -6.62 2.71
N GLY A 55 9.10 -6.37 1.49
CA GLY A 55 8.87 -5.10 0.80
C GLY A 55 7.71 -5.19 -0.18
N THR A 56 7.28 -4.04 -0.69
CA THR A 56 6.34 -3.95 -1.81
C THR A 56 6.99 -3.27 -3.03
N VAL A 57 6.49 -3.60 -4.21
CA VAL A 57 6.87 -2.95 -5.47
C VAL A 57 5.62 -2.75 -6.31
N PRO A 58 5.51 -1.66 -7.09
CA PRO A 58 4.38 -1.45 -7.99
C PRO A 58 4.07 -2.70 -8.83
N ALA A 59 2.78 -2.97 -9.03
CA ALA A 59 2.26 -4.16 -9.70
C ALA A 59 2.45 -4.16 -11.24
N VAL A 60 3.65 -3.79 -11.71
CA VAL A 60 4.00 -3.67 -13.14
C VAL A 60 3.96 -5.02 -13.84
N ARG A 61 4.61 -6.05 -13.27
CA ARG A 61 4.63 -7.40 -13.84
C ARG A 61 3.23 -7.99 -14.09
N PRO A 62 2.32 -8.03 -13.10
CA PRO A 62 0.98 -8.58 -13.34
C PRO A 62 0.14 -7.71 -14.28
N ALA A 63 0.35 -6.39 -14.33
CA ALA A 63 -0.32 -5.53 -15.30
C ALA A 63 0.14 -5.82 -16.74
N ALA A 64 1.47 -5.94 -16.94
CA ALA A 64 2.06 -6.23 -18.25
C ALA A 64 1.71 -7.63 -18.76
N ALA A 65 1.54 -8.62 -17.86
CA ALA A 65 1.12 -9.97 -18.23
C ALA A 65 -0.25 -10.03 -18.95
N GLY A 66 -1.06 -8.96 -18.87
CA GLY A 66 -2.30 -8.83 -19.64
C GLY A 66 -2.08 -8.51 -21.13
N GLY A 67 -0.86 -8.21 -21.57
CA GLY A 67 -0.49 -8.01 -22.97
C GLY A 67 -1.02 -6.73 -23.64
N GLY A 68 -1.68 -5.85 -22.89
CA GLY A 68 -2.22 -4.58 -23.39
C GLY A 68 -1.46 -3.35 -22.88
N PRO A 69 -1.73 -2.15 -23.43
CA PRO A 69 -1.11 -0.92 -22.94
C PRO A 69 -1.42 -0.64 -21.47
N VAL A 70 -0.39 -0.29 -20.70
CA VAL A 70 -0.43 -0.09 -19.24
C VAL A 70 -0.12 1.37 -18.91
N ALA A 71 -0.85 1.95 -17.95
CA ALA A 71 -0.43 3.20 -17.29
C ALA A 71 0.10 2.89 -15.89
N VAL A 72 1.23 3.49 -15.51
CA VAL A 72 1.75 3.42 -14.14
C VAL A 72 1.52 4.76 -13.46
N TRP A 73 0.51 4.80 -12.60
CA TRP A 73 0.17 5.98 -11.80
C TRP A 73 1.06 6.04 -10.56
N ALA A 74 1.83 7.12 -10.40
CA ALA A 74 2.77 7.25 -9.30
C ALA A 74 2.84 8.68 -8.76
N THR A 75 3.46 8.85 -7.59
CA THR A 75 3.70 10.18 -7.04
C THR A 75 4.67 10.96 -7.94
N PRO A 76 4.69 12.30 -7.90
CA PRO A 76 5.66 13.09 -8.66
C PRO A 76 7.12 12.71 -8.38
N ALA A 77 7.42 12.33 -7.14
CA ALA A 77 8.76 11.89 -6.74
C ALA A 77 9.16 10.52 -7.34
N THR A 78 8.18 9.68 -7.70
CA THR A 78 8.43 8.34 -8.25
C THR A 78 8.35 8.32 -9.78
N THR A 79 7.52 9.19 -10.36
CA THR A 79 7.26 9.25 -11.80
C THR A 79 8.53 9.61 -12.57
N GLY A 80 8.96 8.79 -13.54
CA GLY A 80 10.20 9.03 -14.30
C GLY A 80 11.48 8.70 -13.53
N SER A 81 11.38 8.18 -12.31
CA SER A 81 12.56 7.82 -11.52
C SER A 81 13.30 6.64 -12.14
N ARG A 82 14.61 6.55 -11.91
CA ARG A 82 15.42 5.39 -12.34
C ARG A 82 14.84 4.07 -11.85
N TYR A 83 14.29 4.06 -10.63
CA TYR A 83 13.64 2.87 -10.08
C TYR A 83 12.41 2.44 -10.88
N GLN A 84 11.50 3.37 -11.16
CA GLN A 84 10.29 3.05 -11.91
C GLN A 84 10.62 2.57 -13.33
N ARG A 85 11.55 3.24 -14.01
CA ARG A 85 12.02 2.83 -15.34
C ARG A 85 12.63 1.43 -15.32
N ALA A 86 13.53 1.14 -14.36
CA ALA A 86 14.11 -0.19 -14.23
C ALA A 86 13.03 -1.29 -14.02
N LEU A 87 11.98 -1.01 -13.25
CA LEU A 87 10.85 -1.95 -13.11
C LEU A 87 10.09 -2.15 -14.42
N ILE A 88 9.82 -1.07 -15.16
CA ILE A 88 9.15 -1.12 -16.47
C ILE A 88 9.99 -1.92 -17.46
N ASP A 89 11.29 -1.59 -17.57
CA ASP A 89 12.23 -2.27 -18.47
C ASP A 89 12.34 -3.77 -18.14
N THR A 90 12.30 -4.14 -16.85
CA THR A 90 12.45 -5.53 -16.42
C THR A 90 11.17 -6.35 -16.64
N PHE A 91 10.00 -5.76 -16.42
CA PHE A 91 8.75 -6.52 -16.29
C PHE A 91 7.69 -6.21 -17.34
N ALA A 92 7.90 -5.20 -18.19
CA ALA A 92 6.92 -4.70 -19.14
C ALA A 92 7.57 -4.31 -20.48
N ALA A 93 8.74 -4.86 -20.82
CA ALA A 93 9.46 -4.54 -22.06
C ALA A 93 8.64 -4.78 -23.34
N ASP A 94 7.71 -5.74 -23.31
CA ASP A 94 6.91 -6.13 -24.47
C ASP A 94 5.56 -5.40 -24.59
N VAL A 95 5.26 -4.44 -23.71
CA VAL A 95 4.00 -3.69 -23.73
C VAL A 95 4.24 -2.19 -23.70
N ALA A 96 3.33 -1.43 -24.31
CA ALA A 96 3.37 0.03 -24.22
C ALA A 96 3.06 0.47 -22.79
N VAL A 97 4.01 1.14 -22.13
CA VAL A 97 3.84 1.67 -20.76
C VAL A 97 3.87 3.19 -20.77
N THR A 98 2.88 3.81 -20.13
CA THR A 98 2.86 5.26 -19.88
C THR A 98 3.03 5.56 -18.40
N GLU A 99 4.06 6.33 -18.07
CA GLU A 99 4.27 6.86 -16.73
C GLU A 99 3.34 8.06 -16.49
N VAL A 100 2.46 7.99 -15.49
CA VAL A 100 1.50 9.06 -15.19
C VAL A 100 1.74 9.58 -13.78
N SER A 101 2.17 10.84 -13.70
CA SER A 101 2.32 11.53 -12.42
C SER A 101 0.95 11.91 -11.85
N CYS A 102 0.75 11.68 -10.55
CA CYS A 102 -0.50 11.97 -9.83
C CYS A 102 -0.27 12.97 -8.68
N PRO A 103 0.04 14.26 -8.95
CA PRO A 103 0.28 15.26 -7.90
C PRO A 103 -0.92 15.43 -6.97
N GLY A 104 -0.66 15.46 -5.66
CA GLY A 104 -1.67 15.72 -4.64
C GLY A 104 -2.63 14.56 -4.35
N LEU A 105 -2.61 13.47 -5.12
CA LEU A 105 -3.52 12.35 -4.91
C LEU A 105 -3.25 11.65 -3.56
N SER A 106 -1.99 11.40 -3.24
CA SER A 106 -1.58 10.79 -1.96
C SER A 106 -2.02 11.63 -0.77
N GLU A 107 -1.81 12.95 -0.84
CA GLU A 107 -2.14 13.92 0.21
C GLU A 107 -3.64 14.11 0.35
N ALA A 108 -4.41 13.99 -0.73
CA ALA A 108 -5.86 14.00 -0.69
C ALA A 108 -6.41 12.73 -0.03
N VAL A 109 -5.82 11.56 -0.34
CA VAL A 109 -6.16 10.29 0.30
C VAL A 109 -5.82 10.31 1.79
N GLU A 110 -4.64 10.79 2.17
CA GLU A 110 -4.22 10.90 3.57
C GLU A 110 -5.21 11.74 4.41
N ARG A 111 -5.78 12.80 3.82
CA ARG A 111 -6.74 13.70 4.46
C ARG A 111 -8.21 13.25 4.35
N ALA A 112 -8.48 12.16 3.64
CA ALA A 112 -9.84 11.76 3.25
C ALA A 112 -10.64 12.90 2.57
N ASP A 113 -9.96 13.74 1.79
CA ASP A 113 -10.54 14.87 1.07
C ASP A 113 -11.13 14.37 -0.26
N GLU A 114 -12.42 13.99 -0.24
CA GLU A 114 -13.06 13.34 -1.39
C GLU A 114 -13.06 14.20 -2.65
N GLU A 115 -13.26 15.51 -2.50
CA GLU A 115 -13.23 16.41 -3.65
C GLU A 115 -11.83 16.51 -4.25
N ALA A 116 -10.79 16.65 -3.41
CA ALA A 116 -9.42 16.70 -3.89
C ALA A 116 -9.00 15.36 -4.53
N VAL A 117 -9.44 14.23 -3.98
CA VAL A 117 -9.27 12.90 -4.60
C VAL A 117 -9.93 12.89 -5.98
N GLY A 118 -11.18 13.34 -6.08
CA GLY A 118 -11.91 13.40 -7.35
C GLY A 118 -11.20 14.23 -8.41
N ARG A 119 -10.71 15.42 -8.05
CA ARG A 119 -9.95 16.31 -8.94
C ARG A 119 -8.62 15.68 -9.38
N ALA A 120 -7.85 15.13 -8.45
CA ALA A 120 -6.55 14.52 -8.75
C ALA A 120 -6.69 13.28 -9.63
N VAL A 121 -7.69 12.43 -9.37
CA VAL A 121 -8.00 11.26 -10.20
C VAL A 121 -8.44 11.70 -11.60
N ALA A 122 -9.35 12.67 -11.73
CA ALA A 122 -9.80 13.15 -13.03
C ALA A 122 -8.64 13.71 -13.88
N ALA A 123 -7.73 14.48 -13.26
CA ALA A 123 -6.53 14.98 -13.92
C ALA A 123 -5.59 13.85 -14.36
N ALA A 124 -5.41 12.81 -13.53
CA ALA A 124 -4.62 11.63 -13.91
C ALA A 124 -5.25 10.83 -15.06
N VAL A 125 -6.58 10.67 -15.09
CA VAL A 125 -7.30 10.09 -16.23
C VAL A 125 -7.05 10.92 -17.49
N GLY A 126 -7.18 12.25 -17.42
CA GLY A 126 -6.93 13.13 -18.57
C GLY A 126 -5.52 13.04 -19.16
N ARG A 127 -4.53 12.67 -18.35
CA ARG A 127 -3.14 12.41 -18.79
C ARG A 127 -2.86 10.97 -19.22
N THR A 128 -3.80 10.06 -19.00
CA THR A 128 -3.63 8.65 -19.36
C THR A 128 -4.07 8.43 -20.81
N PRO A 129 -3.28 7.80 -21.70
CA PRO A 129 -3.67 7.55 -23.11
C PRO A 129 -4.90 6.66 -23.27
N ALA A 130 -5.78 6.97 -24.23
CA ALA A 130 -7.11 6.37 -24.40
C ALA A 130 -7.10 4.84 -24.55
N GLU A 131 -6.03 4.30 -25.13
CA GLU A 131 -5.77 2.89 -25.41
C GLU A 131 -5.34 2.07 -24.19
N VAL A 132 -5.05 2.71 -23.06
CA VAL A 132 -4.68 2.02 -21.81
C VAL A 132 -5.81 1.10 -21.36
N ARG A 133 -5.45 -0.16 -21.07
CA ARG A 133 -6.37 -1.21 -20.61
C ARG A 133 -6.15 -1.59 -19.15
N ALA A 134 -4.99 -1.24 -18.60
CA ALA A 134 -4.59 -1.56 -17.24
C ALA A 134 -3.93 -0.35 -16.56
N VAL A 135 -4.21 -0.14 -15.28
CA VAL A 135 -3.59 0.92 -14.48
C VAL A 135 -2.90 0.32 -13.25
N VAL A 136 -1.59 0.52 -13.16
CA VAL A 136 -0.81 0.20 -11.96
C VAL A 136 -0.95 1.34 -10.96
N LEU A 137 -1.41 1.02 -9.76
CA LEU A 137 -1.53 1.94 -8.64
C LEU A 137 -0.19 1.95 -7.89
N GLY A 138 0.77 2.72 -8.40
CA GLY A 138 2.17 2.75 -7.94
C GLY A 138 2.42 3.41 -6.59
N CYS A 139 1.37 3.73 -5.83
CA CYS A 139 1.43 4.23 -4.47
C CYS A 139 0.34 3.53 -3.65
N THR A 140 0.66 3.13 -2.42
CA THR A 140 -0.30 2.43 -1.55
C THR A 140 -1.56 3.24 -1.24
N HIS A 141 -1.47 4.57 -1.23
CA HIS A 141 -2.64 5.44 -1.13
C HIS A 141 -3.61 5.27 -2.29
N TYR A 142 -3.10 4.97 -3.48
CA TYR A 142 -3.94 4.92 -4.69
C TYR A 142 -4.78 3.65 -4.70
N GLU A 143 -4.30 2.57 -4.07
CA GLU A 143 -5.05 1.33 -3.89
C GLU A 143 -6.35 1.55 -3.10
N LEU A 144 -6.34 2.43 -2.09
CA LEU A 144 -7.53 2.80 -1.28
C LEU A 144 -8.63 3.51 -2.09
N VAL A 145 -8.33 3.96 -3.31
CA VAL A 145 -9.25 4.69 -4.17
C VAL A 145 -9.40 4.04 -5.56
N ALA A 146 -9.02 2.76 -5.69
CA ALA A 146 -9.10 2.01 -6.94
C ALA A 146 -10.49 2.07 -7.60
N ASP A 147 -11.57 1.96 -6.81
CA ASP A 147 -12.94 2.06 -7.30
C ASP A 147 -13.25 3.43 -7.89
N ARG A 148 -12.75 4.50 -7.25
CA ARG A 148 -12.91 5.88 -7.72
C ARG A 148 -12.12 6.11 -9.02
N VAL A 149 -10.94 5.50 -9.15
CA VAL A 149 -10.16 5.49 -10.40
C VAL A 149 -10.97 4.84 -11.51
N CYS A 150 -11.48 3.62 -11.29
CA CYS A 150 -12.27 2.91 -12.29
C CYS A 150 -13.54 3.68 -12.67
N ALA A 151 -14.23 4.30 -11.69
CA ALA A 151 -15.40 5.13 -11.93
C ALA A 151 -15.07 6.39 -12.75
N ALA A 152 -13.90 6.99 -12.55
CA ALA A 152 -13.46 8.16 -13.33
C ALA A 152 -13.19 7.80 -14.80
N PHE A 153 -12.54 6.66 -15.08
CA PHE A 153 -12.39 6.17 -16.46
C PHE A 153 -13.74 5.97 -17.14
N ARG A 154 -14.70 5.32 -16.46
CA ARG A 154 -16.06 5.13 -17.00
C ARG A 154 -16.76 6.47 -17.31
N ARG A 155 -16.72 7.44 -16.37
CA ARG A 155 -17.33 8.76 -16.55
C ARG A 155 -16.71 9.57 -17.70
N SER A 156 -15.44 9.33 -18.01
CA SER A 156 -14.76 9.99 -19.14
C SER A 156 -15.12 9.42 -20.52
N GLY A 157 -16.05 8.45 -20.61
CA GLY A 157 -16.44 7.81 -21.87
C GLY A 157 -15.39 6.85 -22.43
N ARG A 158 -14.44 6.42 -21.60
CA ARG A 158 -13.31 5.57 -22.00
C ARG A 158 -13.60 4.10 -21.69
N PRO A 159 -12.90 3.16 -22.37
CA PRO A 159 -12.98 1.75 -22.03
C PRO A 159 -12.65 1.50 -20.55
N PRO A 160 -13.27 0.49 -19.92
CA PRO A 160 -12.89 0.08 -18.57
C PRO A 160 -11.42 -0.29 -18.49
N VAL A 161 -10.76 0.13 -17.40
CA VAL A 161 -9.40 -0.28 -17.07
C VAL A 161 -9.41 -1.27 -15.92
N VAL A 162 -8.41 -2.15 -15.89
CA VAL A 162 -8.17 -3.06 -14.76
C VAL A 162 -7.15 -2.41 -13.81
N PRO A 163 -7.50 -2.15 -12.54
CA PRO A 163 -6.54 -1.63 -11.56
C PRO A 163 -5.65 -2.76 -11.03
N TYR A 164 -4.36 -2.47 -10.90
CA TYR A 164 -3.36 -3.39 -10.33
C TYR A 164 -2.74 -2.76 -9.09
N GLY A 165 -2.98 -3.40 -7.95
CA GLY A 165 -2.39 -3.10 -6.65
C GLY A 165 -1.49 -4.24 -6.14
N THR A 166 -0.90 -4.03 -4.98
CA THR A 166 0.13 -4.90 -4.41
C THR A 166 -0.27 -5.50 -3.07
N ALA A 167 -1.30 -4.95 -2.41
CA ALA A 167 -1.67 -5.31 -1.04
C ALA A 167 -1.88 -6.83 -0.85
N ALA A 168 -2.69 -7.46 -1.70
CA ALA A 168 -2.98 -8.89 -1.61
C ALA A 168 -1.72 -9.76 -1.82
N ALA A 169 -0.88 -9.40 -2.79
CA ALA A 169 0.35 -10.13 -3.08
C ALA A 169 1.37 -10.02 -1.93
N VAL A 170 1.49 -8.84 -1.33
CA VAL A 170 2.34 -8.58 -0.16
C VAL A 170 1.85 -9.34 1.07
N ALA A 171 0.54 -9.32 1.34
CA ALA A 171 -0.05 -10.09 2.43
C ALA A 171 0.19 -11.60 2.26
N ALA A 172 -0.01 -12.13 1.05
CA ALA A 172 0.28 -13.53 0.75
C ALA A 172 1.78 -13.86 0.90
N GLN A 173 2.68 -12.94 0.55
CA GLN A 173 4.12 -13.11 0.75
C GLN A 173 4.50 -13.11 2.23
N ALA A 174 3.90 -12.23 3.04
CA ALA A 174 4.13 -12.19 4.49
C ALA A 174 3.75 -13.54 5.12
N LEU A 175 2.56 -14.05 4.81
CA LEU A 175 2.10 -15.37 5.29
C LEU A 175 3.05 -16.49 4.86
N ARG A 176 3.48 -16.53 3.59
CA ARG A 176 4.45 -17.53 3.12
C ARG A 176 5.76 -17.51 3.89
N ARG A 177 6.30 -16.32 4.18
CA ARG A 177 7.59 -16.18 4.87
C ARG A 177 7.56 -16.62 6.33
N ILE A 178 6.39 -16.60 6.96
CA ILE A 178 6.19 -17.11 8.32
C ILE A 178 5.68 -18.56 8.35
N GLY A 179 5.61 -19.23 7.20
CA GLY A 179 5.10 -20.61 7.09
C GLY A 179 3.58 -20.74 7.24
N ALA A 180 2.83 -19.63 7.18
CA ALA A 180 1.37 -19.61 7.27
C ALA A 180 0.71 -19.71 5.89
N ARG A 181 -0.55 -20.17 5.87
CA ARG A 181 -1.41 -20.17 4.69
C ARG A 181 -2.53 -19.14 4.85
N PRO A 182 -2.95 -18.45 3.78
CA PRO A 182 -4.09 -17.54 3.84
C PRO A 182 -5.37 -18.32 4.14
N VAL A 183 -6.18 -17.78 5.07
CA VAL A 183 -7.51 -18.29 5.43
C VAL A 183 -8.50 -17.12 5.33
N PRO A 184 -8.95 -16.76 4.11
CA PRO A 184 -9.73 -15.53 3.87
C PRO A 184 -11.04 -15.46 4.66
N ASP A 185 -11.67 -16.60 4.90
CA ASP A 185 -12.95 -16.72 5.61
C ASP A 185 -12.79 -16.83 7.14
N SER A 186 -11.56 -16.75 7.65
CA SER A 186 -11.32 -16.72 9.09
C SER A 186 -11.94 -15.46 9.70
N PRO A 187 -12.60 -15.56 10.86
CA PRO A 187 -13.03 -14.38 11.59
C PRO A 187 -11.85 -13.43 11.81
N ALA A 188 -12.09 -12.13 11.62
CA ALA A 188 -11.11 -11.11 11.96
C ALA A 188 -10.89 -11.12 13.49
N VAL A 189 -9.77 -11.69 13.91
CA VAL A 189 -9.32 -11.76 15.29
C VAL A 189 -7.99 -11.01 15.42
N GLY A 190 -7.72 -10.42 16.58
CA GLY A 190 -6.49 -9.67 16.85
C GLY A 190 -6.74 -8.21 17.29
N GLY A 191 -5.70 -7.57 17.78
CA GLY A 191 -5.72 -6.15 18.18
C GLY A 191 -4.95 -5.27 17.19
N LEU A 192 -5.28 -3.98 17.16
CA LEU A 192 -4.52 -2.97 16.42
C LEU A 192 -3.67 -2.16 17.40
N ARG A 193 -2.37 -2.07 17.13
CA ARG A 193 -1.48 -1.09 17.75
C ARG A 193 -0.94 -0.17 16.66
N VAL A 194 -1.13 1.13 16.85
CA VAL A 194 -0.59 2.16 15.95
C VAL A 194 0.57 2.86 16.65
N VAL A 195 1.66 3.05 15.92
CA VAL A 195 2.85 3.75 16.39
C VAL A 195 3.23 4.79 15.35
N HIS A 196 3.32 6.05 15.74
CA HIS A 196 3.81 7.14 14.89
C HIS A 196 5.16 7.62 15.41
N SER A 197 6.20 7.49 14.58
CA SER A 197 7.57 7.91 14.93
C SER A 197 8.03 7.35 16.28
N GLY A 198 7.78 6.06 16.52
CA GLY A 198 8.15 5.37 17.76
C GLY A 198 7.23 5.60 18.97
N ARG A 199 6.17 6.41 18.83
CA ARG A 199 5.22 6.71 19.93
C ARG A 199 3.87 6.06 19.70
N PRO A 200 3.23 5.48 20.73
CA PRO A 200 1.85 5.00 20.63
C PRO A 200 0.92 6.09 20.10
N ALA A 201 0.04 5.72 19.18
CA ALA A 201 -0.91 6.60 18.55
C ALA A 201 -2.25 5.88 18.34
N ALA A 202 -3.27 6.65 17.98
CA ALA A 202 -4.52 6.12 17.45
C ALA A 202 -4.45 6.00 15.92
N LEU A 203 -5.27 5.11 15.36
CA LEU A 203 -5.51 5.11 13.92
C LEU A 203 -6.08 6.48 13.51
N PRO A 204 -5.51 7.18 12.51
CA PRO A 204 -6.05 8.46 12.07
C PRO A 204 -7.52 8.35 11.67
N ALA A 205 -8.35 9.31 12.07
CA ALA A 205 -9.78 9.30 11.75
C ALA A 205 -10.04 9.23 10.23
N ALA A 206 -9.17 9.85 9.42
CA ALA A 206 -9.23 9.79 7.97
C ALA A 206 -9.14 8.36 7.41
N ALA A 207 -8.44 7.44 8.09
CA ALA A 207 -8.35 6.04 7.66
C ALA A 207 -9.73 5.35 7.66
N LEU A 208 -10.65 5.77 8.53
CA LEU A 208 -12.00 5.21 8.63
C LEU A 208 -12.90 5.59 7.44
N ALA A 209 -12.49 6.55 6.61
CA ALA A 209 -13.14 6.83 5.33
C ALA A 209 -12.97 5.66 4.33
N TYR A 210 -11.96 4.82 4.51
CA TYR A 210 -11.63 3.70 3.62
C TYR A 210 -12.09 2.36 4.21
N ALA A 211 -12.43 1.41 3.34
CA ALA A 211 -12.94 0.10 3.76
C ALA A 211 -11.90 -0.68 4.57
N GLU A 212 -10.64 -0.58 4.15
CA GLU A 212 -9.47 -1.18 4.76
C GLU A 212 -9.25 -0.65 6.18
N GLY A 213 -9.33 0.67 6.37
CA GLY A 213 -9.19 1.27 7.70
C GLY A 213 -10.32 0.87 8.64
N ARG A 214 -11.56 0.79 8.15
CA ARG A 214 -12.70 0.25 8.93
C ARG A 214 -12.51 -1.23 9.28
N ALA A 215 -12.03 -2.04 8.34
CA ALA A 215 -11.82 -3.48 8.56
C ALA A 215 -10.80 -3.73 9.68
N VAL A 216 -9.66 -3.04 9.66
CA VAL A 216 -8.62 -3.17 10.69
C VAL A 216 -9.10 -2.62 12.04
N HIS A 217 -9.88 -1.55 12.05
CA HIS A 217 -10.46 -1.00 13.28
C HIS A 217 -11.51 -1.94 13.91
N ALA A 218 -12.40 -2.50 13.10
CA ALA A 218 -13.45 -3.41 13.56
C ALA A 218 -12.86 -4.71 14.14
N GLY A 219 -11.86 -5.32 13.47
CA GLY A 219 -11.17 -6.51 13.98
C GLY A 219 -10.53 -6.26 15.35
N ALA A 220 -9.94 -5.08 15.56
CA ALA A 220 -9.37 -4.69 16.84
C ALA A 220 -10.41 -4.55 17.96
N ALA A 221 -11.58 -3.97 17.65
CA ALA A 221 -12.66 -3.77 18.62
C ALA A 221 -13.28 -5.11 19.08
N VAL A 222 -13.45 -6.08 18.18
CA VAL A 222 -14.00 -7.41 18.50
C VAL A 222 -13.14 -8.15 19.52
N THR A 223 -11.82 -8.06 19.40
CA THR A 223 -10.89 -8.72 20.34
C THR A 223 -10.87 -8.04 21.70
N ALA A 224 -10.94 -6.70 21.76
CA ALA A 224 -11.04 -5.97 23.01
C ALA A 224 -12.30 -6.34 23.80
N ALA A 225 -13.46 -6.47 23.11
CA ALA A 225 -14.72 -6.86 23.74
C ALA A 225 -14.69 -8.30 24.29
N ARG A 226 -14.02 -9.23 23.60
CA ARG A 226 -13.84 -10.62 24.06
C ARG A 226 -12.97 -10.72 25.31
N ALA A 227 -11.87 -9.96 25.35
CA ALA A 227 -11.00 -9.89 26.53
C ALA A 227 -11.72 -9.34 27.78
N THR A 228 -12.69 -8.43 27.62
CA THR A 228 -13.50 -7.92 28.72
C THR A 228 -14.65 -8.84 29.16
N GLY A 229 -15.08 -9.77 28.30
CA GLY A 229 -16.20 -10.69 28.56
C GLY A 229 -15.81 -11.98 29.31
N GLU A 230 -14.57 -12.44 29.19
CA GLU A 230 -14.08 -13.65 29.89
C GLU A 230 -13.80 -13.44 31.40
N GLY A 231 -13.86 -12.20 31.90
CA GLY A 231 -13.66 -11.87 33.32
C GLY A 231 -14.89 -12.02 34.22
N ALA A 232 -16.09 -12.25 33.68
CA ALA A 232 -17.34 -12.25 34.47
C ALA A 232 -17.86 -13.67 34.85
N GLY A 233 -17.09 -14.72 34.56
CA GLY A 233 -17.60 -16.10 34.54
C GLY A 233 -16.88 -17.11 35.42
N ARG A 234 -16.29 -16.75 36.56
CA ARG A 234 -15.88 -17.74 37.60
C ARG A 234 -16.04 -17.17 39.01
N ALA A 235 -17.25 -17.28 39.53
CA ALA A 235 -17.51 -17.35 40.96
C ALA A 235 -18.63 -18.39 41.19
N ARG A 236 -18.22 -19.58 41.63
CA ARG A 236 -19.03 -20.52 42.43
C ARG A 236 -18.10 -21.11 43.47
#